data_AF-A0A7W7HGK2-F1
#
_entry.id   AF-A0A7W7HGK2-F1
#
_cell.length_a   1.000
_cell.length_b   1.000
_cell.length_c   1.000
_cell.angle_alpha   90.00
_cell.angle_beta   90.00
_cell.angle_gamma   90.00
#
_symmetry.space_group_name_H-M   'P 1'
#
loop_
_entity.id
_entity.type
_entity.pdbx_description
1 polymer ?
#
loop_
_entity_poly.entity_id
_entity_poly.type
_entity_poly.pdbx_seq_one_letter_code
_entity_poly.pdbx_strand_id
1 'polypeptide(L)'
;MICLVPHCAYLSQTSRMIEIYRALRERGVTPRVATHGGTYESALRAAGIDYDIVGPRMDDERCARFLREQPSSGPVGQSAYSDEELRAYVTAEAEYFTRHGIRTAVTGFTLTTTLSTRLAGIRLVTEHSASWAPPMFERGLLPAPSGRTLPLPRPARRWIANALPSRARFYCGGFNRIAAELGVPGLPSVAALLLGDLTLVTEAPEVLGVPAAEIAAWRPGRGYRPETRLRCTGPLYAKLPVPLPAETERFLAEPGPLVYVAITSSGSALVRDVVAALRPLGARILVAATVHELGDLNGDRVHVGGVLPSHLVMPRADLAVTAGGQGSVQTAMAAGTPLLGVPLQMEQDLNLALVERRGAGRWIAERDAHGPRLTTLAGAMLGDGRYRRAAEEIREIYDGIDGPGNAADAILCNTF
;
A
#
# COMPACT_ATOMS: atom_id res chain seq x y z
N MET A 1 14.17 -21.28 8.02
CA MET A 1 12.70 -21.08 8.06
C MET A 1 12.35 -19.67 7.58
N ILE A 2 11.19 -19.45 6.97
CA ILE A 2 10.70 -18.12 6.56
C ILE A 2 9.69 -17.64 7.61
N CYS A 3 9.77 -16.35 7.98
CA CYS A 3 8.78 -15.68 8.81
C CYS A 3 8.16 -14.51 8.04
N LEU A 4 6.84 -14.47 7.90
CA LEU A 4 6.12 -13.28 7.46
C LEU A 4 5.82 -12.41 8.67
N VAL A 5 6.07 -11.11 8.54
CA VAL A 5 5.95 -10.14 9.64
C VAL A 5 4.99 -9.01 9.23
N PRO A 6 3.67 -9.27 9.15
CA PRO A 6 2.68 -8.27 8.78
C PRO A 6 2.60 -7.14 9.81
N HIS A 7 2.47 -5.90 9.32
CA HIS A 7 2.13 -4.75 10.14
C HIS A 7 0.61 -4.59 10.21
N CYS A 8 -0.02 -5.18 11.24
CA CYS A 8 -1.49 -5.29 11.32
C CYS A 8 -2.26 -3.98 11.56
N ALA A 9 -1.57 -2.84 11.70
CA ALA A 9 -2.23 -1.52 11.61
C ALA A 9 -2.74 -1.18 10.20
N TYR A 10 -2.27 -1.87 9.15
CA TYR A 10 -2.71 -1.62 7.77
C TYR A 10 -3.36 -2.86 7.15
N LEU A 11 -4.58 -2.71 6.66
CA LEU A 11 -5.23 -3.78 5.90
C LEU A 11 -4.43 -4.15 4.64
N SER A 12 -3.81 -3.18 3.97
CA SER A 12 -3.00 -3.42 2.76
C SER A 12 -1.76 -4.27 3.05
N GLN A 13 -1.07 -4.02 4.16
CA GLN A 13 0.10 -4.79 4.57
C GLN A 13 -0.29 -6.21 5.02
N THR A 14 -1.34 -6.33 5.83
CA THR A 14 -1.83 -7.63 6.27
C THR A 14 -2.29 -8.50 5.10
N SER A 15 -3.09 -7.93 4.18
CA SER A 15 -3.63 -8.67 3.04
C SER A 15 -2.56 -9.15 2.07
N ARG A 16 -1.51 -8.36 1.80
CA ARG A 16 -0.39 -8.82 0.97
C ARG A 16 0.38 -9.96 1.59
N MET A 17 0.60 -9.92 2.91
CA MET A 17 1.23 -11.04 3.61
C MET A 17 0.35 -12.30 3.55
N ILE A 18 -0.98 -12.18 3.58
CA ILE A 18 -1.90 -13.31 3.38
C ILE A 18 -1.72 -13.92 1.98
N GLU A 19 -1.63 -13.10 0.92
CA GLU A 19 -1.42 -13.62 -0.44
C GLU A 19 -0.04 -14.28 -0.60
N ILE A 20 1.02 -13.68 -0.04
CA ILE A 20 2.36 -14.30 -0.02
C ILE A 20 2.36 -15.61 0.78
N TYR A 21 1.64 -15.66 1.92
CA TYR A 21 1.48 -16.87 2.72
C TYR A 21 0.88 -18.02 1.90
N ARG A 22 -0.23 -17.74 1.20
CA ARG A 22 -0.91 -18.72 0.34
C ARG A 22 0.02 -19.21 -0.77
N ALA A 23 0.70 -18.29 -1.48
CA ALA A 23 1.62 -18.64 -2.55
C ALA A 23 2.83 -19.46 -2.08
N LEU A 24 3.36 -19.20 -0.88
CA LEU A 24 4.41 -20.02 -0.27
C LEU A 24 3.90 -21.43 0.11
N ARG A 25 2.67 -21.53 0.62
CA ARG A 25 2.02 -22.80 0.96
C ARG A 25 1.79 -23.67 -0.27
N GLU A 26 1.36 -23.07 -1.38
CA GLU A 26 1.23 -23.74 -2.68
C GLU A 26 2.58 -24.30 -3.18
N ARG A 27 3.70 -23.66 -2.80
CA ARG A 27 5.07 -24.11 -3.08
C ARG A 27 5.62 -25.09 -2.03
N GLY A 28 4.76 -25.64 -1.18
CA GLY A 28 5.14 -26.61 -0.15
C GLY A 28 5.90 -26.01 1.05
N VAL A 29 5.96 -24.68 1.16
CA VAL A 29 6.62 -24.00 2.28
C VAL A 29 5.58 -23.52 3.26
N THR A 30 5.78 -23.84 4.54
CA THR A 30 4.93 -23.33 5.63
C THR A 30 5.69 -22.23 6.36
N PRO A 31 5.46 -20.94 6.03
CA PRO A 31 6.09 -19.87 6.77
C PRO A 31 5.45 -19.72 8.15
N ARG A 32 6.24 -19.25 9.13
CA ARG A 32 5.69 -18.70 10.37
C ARG A 32 5.14 -17.31 10.13
N VAL A 33 4.18 -16.89 10.94
CA VAL A 33 3.66 -15.52 10.93
C VAL A 33 3.84 -14.93 12.33
N ALA A 34 4.46 -13.76 12.40
CA ALA A 34 4.68 -13.04 13.65
C ALA A 34 4.27 -11.57 13.48
N THR A 35 3.64 -10.95 14.46
CA THR A 35 3.22 -9.55 14.36
C THR A 35 3.26 -8.87 15.73
N HIS A 36 3.26 -7.54 15.76
CA HIS A 36 3.10 -6.79 17.00
C HIS A 36 1.62 -6.72 17.44
N GLY A 37 0.71 -7.29 16.65
CA GLY A 37 -0.72 -7.10 16.78
C GLY A 37 -1.21 -5.88 15.99
N GLY A 38 -2.50 -5.61 16.06
CA GLY A 38 -3.10 -4.41 15.48
C GLY A 38 -4.52 -4.63 14.96
N THR A 39 -5.13 -3.52 14.55
CA THR A 39 -6.55 -3.42 14.16
C THR A 39 -7.01 -4.48 13.14
N TYR A 40 -6.14 -4.90 12.22
CA TYR A 40 -6.48 -5.85 11.15
C TYR A 40 -6.01 -7.29 11.40
N GLU A 41 -5.69 -7.69 12.63
CA GLU A 41 -5.44 -9.11 12.98
C GLU A 41 -6.63 -10.02 12.65
N SER A 42 -7.85 -9.46 12.63
CA SER A 42 -9.06 -10.17 12.21
C SER A 42 -8.96 -10.72 10.78
N ALA A 43 -8.19 -10.07 9.90
CA ALA A 43 -7.97 -10.56 8.54
C ALA A 43 -7.11 -11.83 8.51
N LEU A 44 -6.10 -11.95 9.38
CA LEU A 44 -5.30 -13.18 9.52
C LEU A 44 -6.17 -14.32 10.04
N ARG A 45 -6.98 -14.05 11.08
CA ARG A 45 -7.92 -15.04 11.64
C ARG A 45 -8.96 -15.50 10.61
N ALA A 46 -9.53 -14.57 9.85
CA ALA A 46 -10.49 -14.89 8.79
C ALA A 46 -9.86 -15.71 7.65
N ALA A 47 -8.55 -15.55 7.42
CA ALA A 47 -7.80 -16.37 6.47
C ALA A 47 -7.36 -17.73 7.03
N GLY A 48 -7.64 -18.04 8.30
CA GLY A 48 -7.21 -19.29 8.95
C GLY A 48 -5.70 -19.38 9.16
N ILE A 49 -5.02 -18.23 9.32
CA ILE A 49 -3.57 -18.17 9.49
C ILE A 49 -3.24 -17.95 10.97
N ASP A 50 -2.58 -18.94 11.57
CA ASP A 50 -2.01 -18.82 12.91
C ASP A 50 -0.84 -17.84 12.93
N TYR A 51 -0.73 -17.05 13.99
CA TYR A 51 0.34 -16.08 14.16
C TYR A 51 0.75 -15.91 15.63
N ASP A 52 2.00 -15.52 15.84
CA ASP A 52 2.55 -15.19 17.16
C ASP A 52 2.57 -13.67 17.39
N ILE A 53 2.33 -13.23 18.63
CA ILE A 53 2.58 -11.85 19.05
C ILE A 53 4.02 -11.71 19.54
N VAL A 54 4.74 -10.73 19.00
CA VAL A 54 6.15 -10.48 19.33
C VAL A 54 6.31 -9.06 19.85
N GLY A 55 6.99 -8.92 21.00
CA GLY A 55 7.19 -7.63 21.65
C GLY A 55 5.92 -7.05 22.29
N PRO A 56 5.93 -5.75 22.64
CA PRO A 56 4.75 -5.05 23.14
C PRO A 56 3.58 -5.12 22.14
N ARG A 57 2.35 -5.22 22.63
CA ARG A 57 1.19 -5.27 21.73
C ARG A 57 0.87 -3.89 21.16
N MET A 58 0.76 -3.78 19.85
CA MET A 58 0.15 -2.62 19.19
C MET A 58 -1.37 -2.72 19.26
N ASP A 59 -1.96 -2.04 20.24
CA ASP A 59 -3.41 -1.85 20.31
C ASP A 59 -3.92 -0.84 19.27
N ASP A 60 -5.24 -0.63 19.24
CA ASP A 60 -5.89 0.26 18.27
C ASP A 60 -5.47 1.73 18.44
N GLU A 61 -5.24 2.19 19.67
CA GLU A 61 -4.76 3.54 19.95
C GLU A 61 -3.35 3.73 19.39
N ARG A 62 -2.47 2.77 19.63
CA ARG A 62 -1.11 2.79 19.11
C ARG A 62 -1.06 2.70 17.59
N CYS A 63 -1.92 1.88 16.99
CA CYS A 63 -2.09 1.80 15.54
C CYS A 63 -2.50 3.17 14.97
N ALA A 64 -3.52 3.80 15.55
CA ALA A 64 -3.96 5.13 15.12
C ALA A 64 -2.87 6.19 15.25
N ARG A 65 -2.05 6.14 16.32
CA ARG A 65 -0.87 7.02 16.47
C ARG A 65 0.18 6.74 15.40
N PHE A 66 0.50 5.47 15.15
CA PHE A 66 1.47 5.08 14.12
C PHE A 66 1.07 5.62 12.75
N LEU A 67 -0.20 5.50 12.37
CA LEU A 67 -0.74 6.01 11.10
C LEU A 67 -0.58 7.53 10.95
N ARG A 68 -0.59 8.30 12.04
CA ARG A 68 -0.35 9.75 12.01
C ARG A 68 1.14 10.10 11.95
N GLU A 69 1.99 9.26 12.53
CA GLU A 69 3.41 9.54 12.74
C GLU A 69 4.34 8.84 11.74
N GLN A 70 3.81 7.95 10.91
CA GLN A 70 4.56 7.16 9.92
C GLN A 70 5.38 8.03 8.95
N PRO A 71 6.41 7.44 8.31
CA PRO A 71 7.05 8.06 7.15
C PRO A 71 5.99 8.52 6.12
N SER A 72 6.18 9.73 5.57
CA SER A 72 5.27 10.48 4.69
C SER A 72 4.14 11.28 5.35
N SER A 73 3.83 11.06 6.63
CA SER A 73 2.77 11.80 7.35
C SER A 73 3.27 12.48 8.63
N GLY A 74 4.16 11.82 9.37
CA GLY A 74 4.70 12.34 10.62
C GLY A 74 5.86 13.34 10.44
N PRO A 75 6.28 13.98 11.55
CA PRO A 75 7.47 14.84 11.59
C PRO A 75 8.74 14.13 11.11
N VAL A 76 9.48 14.73 10.19
CA VAL A 76 10.69 14.11 9.59
C VAL A 76 11.82 13.82 10.59
N GLY A 77 11.78 14.44 11.77
CA GLY A 77 12.77 14.28 12.84
C GLY A 77 12.52 13.09 13.78
N GLN A 78 11.37 12.41 13.68
CA GLN A 78 11.01 11.30 14.57
C GLN A 78 10.81 9.99 13.80
N SER A 79 11.05 8.83 14.44
CA SER A 79 11.02 7.50 13.80
C SER A 79 9.65 6.81 13.79
N ALA A 80 8.55 7.51 14.07
CA ALA A 80 7.21 6.94 14.35
C ALA A 80 7.13 5.99 15.56
N TYR A 81 8.26 5.78 16.23
CA TYR A 81 8.48 4.98 17.43
C TYR A 81 9.36 5.78 18.39
N SER A 82 9.15 5.62 19.69
CA SER A 82 10.13 6.07 20.69
C SER A 82 11.37 5.17 20.65
N ASP A 83 12.48 5.64 21.21
CA ASP A 83 13.72 4.83 21.30
C ASP A 83 13.50 3.58 22.16
N GLU A 84 12.73 3.70 23.25
CA GLU A 84 12.34 2.57 24.09
C GLU A 84 11.52 1.53 23.32
N GLU A 85 10.54 1.99 22.55
CA GLU A 85 9.68 1.12 21.76
C GLU A 85 10.46 0.43 20.63
N LEU A 86 11.33 1.17 19.92
CA LEU A 86 12.24 0.58 18.93
C LEU A 86 13.10 -0.52 19.56
N ARG A 87 13.71 -0.25 20.72
CA ARG A 87 14.58 -1.22 21.40
C ARG A 87 13.80 -2.48 21.80
N ALA A 88 12.59 -2.31 22.34
CA ALA A 88 11.74 -3.42 22.74
C ALA A 88 11.35 -4.31 21.56
N TYR A 89 10.87 -3.73 20.46
CA TYR A 89 10.51 -4.50 19.27
C TYR A 89 11.72 -5.17 18.62
N VAL A 90 12.80 -4.42 18.39
CA VAL A 90 13.99 -4.95 17.69
C VAL A 90 14.60 -6.13 18.45
N THR A 91 14.66 -6.04 19.77
CA THR A 91 15.18 -7.12 20.62
C THR A 91 14.25 -8.34 20.59
N ALA A 92 12.94 -8.14 20.79
CA ALA A 92 11.96 -9.23 20.81
C ALA A 92 11.87 -9.95 19.45
N GLU A 93 11.89 -9.21 18.34
CA GLU A 93 11.93 -9.76 16.98
C GLU A 93 13.20 -10.61 16.77
N ALA A 94 14.38 -10.10 17.13
CA ALA A 94 15.64 -10.82 16.93
C ALA A 94 15.73 -12.10 17.78
N GLU A 95 15.27 -12.05 19.03
CA GLU A 95 15.14 -13.21 19.90
C GLU A 95 14.17 -14.24 19.32
N TYR A 96 13.01 -13.81 18.83
CA TYR A 96 12.03 -14.67 18.18
C TYR A 96 12.64 -15.34 16.93
N PHE A 97 13.32 -14.58 16.08
CA PHE A 97 13.98 -15.11 14.88
C PHE A 97 15.00 -16.19 15.22
N THR A 98 15.83 -15.93 16.24
CA THR A 98 16.85 -16.88 16.71
C THR A 98 16.21 -18.14 17.28
N ARG A 99 15.23 -17.99 18.19
CA ARG A 99 14.51 -19.09 18.85
C ARG A 99 13.85 -20.04 17.85
N HIS A 100 13.32 -19.51 16.76
CA HIS A 100 12.58 -20.29 15.76
C HIS A 100 13.41 -20.66 14.50
N GLY A 101 14.72 -20.38 14.48
CA GLY A 101 15.58 -20.71 13.34
C GLY A 101 15.14 -20.02 12.04
N ILE A 102 14.61 -18.80 12.15
CA ILE A 102 14.24 -17.98 11.00
C ILE A 102 15.52 -17.59 10.27
N ARG A 103 15.51 -17.70 8.93
CA ARG A 103 16.63 -17.29 8.06
C ARG A 103 16.23 -16.18 7.09
N THR A 104 14.93 -15.94 6.96
CA THR A 104 14.38 -14.88 6.11
C THR A 104 13.12 -14.33 6.76
N ALA A 105 13.13 -13.04 7.07
CA ALA A 105 11.94 -12.30 7.47
C ALA A 105 11.39 -11.55 6.25
N VAL A 106 10.08 -11.58 6.06
CA VAL A 106 9.37 -10.89 4.97
C VAL A 106 8.40 -9.91 5.60
N THR A 107 8.47 -8.64 5.25
CA THR A 107 7.49 -7.64 5.69
C THR A 107 7.19 -6.68 4.56
N GLY A 108 6.21 -5.80 4.71
CA GLY A 108 6.14 -4.60 3.87
C GLY A 108 6.26 -3.30 4.66
N PHE A 109 5.93 -3.25 5.97
CA PHE A 109 6.03 -2.00 6.73
C PHE A 109 6.31 -2.18 8.23
N THR A 110 6.67 -3.38 8.69
CA THR A 110 7.19 -3.57 10.06
C THR A 110 8.63 -3.07 10.11
N LEU A 111 8.80 -1.75 10.19
CA LEU A 111 10.07 -1.06 9.97
C LEU A 111 11.18 -1.48 10.95
N THR A 112 10.82 -1.92 12.16
CA THR A 112 11.72 -2.48 13.17
C THR A 112 12.50 -3.69 12.66
N THR A 113 11.93 -4.45 11.71
CA THR A 113 12.62 -5.58 11.07
C THR A 113 13.88 -5.17 10.32
N THR A 114 14.02 -3.90 9.94
CA THR A 114 15.25 -3.38 9.31
C THR A 114 16.49 -3.48 10.21
N LEU A 115 16.29 -3.46 11.54
CA LEU A 115 17.35 -3.62 12.54
C LEU A 115 17.38 -5.02 13.14
N SER A 116 16.22 -5.61 13.47
CA SER A 116 16.21 -6.93 14.13
C SER A 116 16.73 -8.04 13.23
N THR A 117 16.53 -7.94 11.91
CA THR A 117 17.15 -8.88 10.96
C THR A 117 18.68 -8.75 10.91
N ARG A 118 19.22 -7.55 11.13
CA ARG A 118 20.67 -7.32 11.23
C ARG A 118 21.22 -7.87 12.53
N LEU A 119 20.50 -7.63 13.63
CA LEU A 119 20.86 -8.17 14.94
C LEU A 119 20.85 -9.69 14.95
N ALA A 120 19.87 -10.32 14.31
CA ALA A 120 19.78 -11.78 14.18
C ALA A 120 20.67 -12.38 13.06
N GLY A 121 21.29 -11.54 12.21
CA GLY A 121 22.11 -12.02 11.09
C GLY A 121 21.32 -12.75 9.99
N ILE A 122 20.06 -12.35 9.74
CA ILE A 122 19.17 -12.99 8.76
C ILE A 122 18.81 -12.07 7.60
N ARG A 123 18.30 -12.68 6.52
CA ARG A 123 17.85 -11.95 5.33
C ARG A 123 16.54 -11.21 5.60
N LEU A 124 16.45 -9.95 5.16
CA LEU A 124 15.23 -9.17 5.10
C LEU A 124 14.72 -9.11 3.66
N VAL A 125 13.50 -9.57 3.44
CA VAL A 125 12.75 -9.30 2.21
C VAL A 125 11.68 -8.26 2.53
N THR A 126 11.58 -7.21 1.72
CA THR A 126 10.48 -6.26 1.82
C THR A 126 9.57 -6.34 0.60
N GLU A 127 8.26 -6.19 0.78
CA GLU A 127 7.34 -5.88 -0.32
C GLU A 127 6.94 -4.42 -0.21
N HIS A 128 7.03 -3.68 -1.31
CA HIS A 128 6.65 -2.28 -1.31
C HIS A 128 5.96 -1.89 -2.61
N SER A 129 5.21 -0.79 -2.49
CA SER A 129 4.67 -0.10 -3.63
C SER A 129 5.77 0.27 -4.60
N ALA A 130 5.76 -0.45 -5.72
CA ALA A 130 6.70 -0.32 -6.81
C ALA A 130 6.83 1.11 -7.32
N SER A 131 5.74 1.86 -7.17
CA SER A 131 5.63 3.24 -7.59
C SER A 131 6.70 4.12 -6.91
N TRP A 132 7.11 3.79 -5.67
CA TRP A 132 8.15 4.49 -4.88
C TRP A 132 9.54 3.81 -4.87
N ALA A 133 9.79 2.83 -5.76
CA ALA A 133 11.08 2.16 -5.84
C ALA A 133 12.22 3.09 -6.35
N PRO A 134 13.50 2.81 -6.04
CA PRO A 134 14.63 3.65 -6.44
C PRO A 134 14.67 4.04 -7.92
N PRO A 135 14.48 3.13 -8.88
CA PRO A 135 14.48 3.50 -10.30
C PRO A 135 13.42 4.55 -10.66
N MET A 136 12.32 4.62 -9.92
CA MET A 136 11.24 5.57 -10.17
C MET A 136 11.67 7.00 -9.81
N PHE A 137 12.17 7.21 -8.60
CA PHE A 137 12.55 8.54 -8.14
C PHE A 137 13.91 9.00 -8.69
N GLU A 138 14.84 8.08 -8.96
CA GLU A 138 16.12 8.40 -9.61
C GLU A 138 15.94 8.89 -11.05
N ARG A 139 14.89 8.44 -11.73
CA ARG A 139 14.49 8.89 -13.08
C ARG A 139 13.61 10.15 -13.07
N GLY A 140 13.29 10.71 -11.90
CA GLY A 140 12.42 11.88 -11.82
C GLY A 140 10.93 11.57 -12.08
N LEU A 141 10.50 10.31 -11.95
CA LEU A 141 9.14 9.89 -12.30
C LEU A 141 8.12 10.20 -11.20
N LEU A 142 8.53 10.58 -9.99
CA LEU A 142 7.57 10.95 -8.94
C LEU A 142 6.87 12.28 -9.30
N PRO A 143 5.54 12.38 -9.12
CA PRO A 143 4.84 13.65 -9.26
C PRO A 143 5.23 14.61 -8.12
N ALA A 144 4.83 15.87 -8.25
CA ALA A 144 4.86 16.78 -7.10
C ALA A 144 3.78 16.32 -6.10
N PRO A 145 4.14 16.08 -4.82
CA PRO A 145 3.16 15.69 -3.81
C PRO A 145 1.98 16.68 -3.75
N SER A 146 0.75 16.17 -3.70
CA SER A 146 -0.47 16.99 -3.68
C SER A 146 -0.75 17.60 -2.31
N GLY A 147 -0.26 16.96 -1.25
CA GLY A 147 -0.42 17.34 0.15
C GLY A 147 0.09 18.74 0.54
N ARG A 148 -0.46 19.27 1.65
CA ARG A 148 -0.28 20.65 2.15
C ARG A 148 1.07 20.97 2.81
N THR A 149 1.99 20.02 2.93
CA THR A 149 3.08 20.12 3.91
C THR A 149 4.25 21.02 3.52
N LEU A 150 4.38 21.38 2.23
CA LEU A 150 5.49 22.23 1.77
C LEU A 150 4.94 23.44 1.00
N PRO A 151 5.06 24.69 1.51
CA PRO A 151 4.65 25.91 0.82
C PRO A 151 5.63 26.26 -0.30
N LEU A 152 5.91 25.29 -1.18
CA LEU A 152 6.88 25.36 -2.25
C LEU A 152 6.18 25.21 -3.61
N PRO A 153 6.69 25.87 -4.66
CA PRO A 153 6.14 25.73 -6.00
C PRO A 153 6.25 24.28 -6.49
N ARG A 154 5.35 23.89 -7.41
CA ARG A 154 5.24 22.51 -7.93
C ARG A 154 6.58 21.92 -8.41
N PRO A 155 7.45 22.64 -9.17
CA PRO A 155 8.75 22.10 -9.58
C PRO A 155 9.68 21.76 -8.42
N ALA A 156 9.70 22.60 -7.38
CA ALA A 156 10.52 22.37 -6.18
C ALA A 156 10.02 21.15 -5.40
N ARG A 157 8.70 21.01 -5.18
CA ARG A 157 8.12 19.82 -4.53
C ARG A 157 8.41 18.54 -5.30
N ARG A 158 8.31 18.57 -6.63
CA ARG A 158 8.69 17.43 -7.49
C ARG A 158 10.18 17.10 -7.35
N TRP A 159 11.06 18.10 -7.39
CA TRP A 159 12.50 17.89 -7.24
C TRP A 159 12.81 17.24 -5.88
N ILE A 160 12.24 17.75 -4.79
CA ILE A 160 12.39 17.19 -3.43
C ILE A 160 11.98 15.71 -3.39
N ALA A 161 10.79 15.39 -3.90
CA ALA A 161 10.26 14.03 -3.90
C ALA A 161 11.18 13.05 -4.64
N ASN A 162 11.82 13.50 -5.72
CA ASN A 162 12.71 12.64 -6.52
C ASN A 162 14.16 12.61 -6.00
N ALA A 163 14.64 13.70 -5.38
CA ALA A 163 16.05 13.87 -5.06
C ALA A 163 16.42 13.45 -3.62
N LEU A 164 15.49 13.56 -2.67
CA LEU A 164 15.76 13.33 -1.26
C LEU A 164 15.66 11.87 -0.76
N PRO A 165 14.86 10.95 -1.34
CA PRO A 165 14.70 9.61 -0.77
C PRO A 165 16.02 8.88 -0.48
N SER A 166 17.01 8.97 -1.37
CA SER A 166 18.32 8.34 -1.21
C SER A 166 19.37 9.20 -0.50
N ARG A 167 19.05 10.46 -0.18
CA ARG A 167 20.01 11.45 0.36
C ARG A 167 19.71 11.88 1.78
N ALA A 168 18.43 11.90 2.16
CA ALA A 168 17.97 12.37 3.45
C ALA A 168 17.77 11.21 4.43
N ARG A 169 18.06 11.47 5.71
CA ARG A 169 17.86 10.53 6.83
C ARG A 169 16.59 10.83 7.61
N PHE A 170 15.56 11.31 6.93
CA PHE A 170 14.25 11.53 7.56
C PHE A 170 13.76 10.24 8.19
N TYR A 171 13.14 10.35 9.37
CA TYR A 171 12.62 9.22 10.14
C TYR A 171 13.67 8.20 10.64
N CYS A 172 14.96 8.35 10.29
CA CYS A 172 16.01 7.39 10.62
C CYS A 172 16.71 7.67 11.96
N GLY A 173 16.41 8.80 12.62
CA GLY A 173 17.14 9.25 13.83
C GLY A 173 17.11 8.23 14.98
N GLY A 174 15.92 7.81 15.40
CA GLY A 174 15.76 6.79 16.45
C GLY A 174 16.35 5.44 16.05
N PHE A 175 16.09 5.00 14.82
CA PHE A 175 16.69 3.78 14.27
C PHE A 175 18.23 3.80 14.34
N ASN A 176 18.87 4.92 14.00
CA ASN A 176 20.33 5.02 14.02
C ASN A 176 20.91 5.06 15.43
N ARG A 177 20.20 5.63 16.41
CA ARG A 177 20.58 5.54 17.83
C ARG A 177 20.53 4.10 18.31
N ILE A 178 19.41 3.41 18.08
CA ILE A 178 19.24 2.01 18.49
C ILE A 178 20.20 1.07 17.74
N ALA A 179 20.47 1.32 16.45
CA ALA A 179 21.47 0.57 15.70
C ALA A 179 22.87 0.68 16.33
N ALA A 180 23.27 1.88 16.76
CA ALA A 180 24.55 2.11 17.43
C ALA A 180 24.62 1.40 18.79
N GLU A 181 23.55 1.44 19.59
CA GLU A 181 23.46 0.73 20.86
C GLU A 181 23.60 -0.79 20.69
N LEU A 182 22.99 -1.36 19.65
CA LEU A 182 22.98 -2.79 19.38
C LEU A 182 24.19 -3.27 18.57
N GLY A 183 25.10 -2.36 18.17
CA GLY A 183 26.29 -2.70 17.38
C GLY A 183 25.99 -3.18 15.95
N VAL A 184 24.86 -2.77 15.36
CA VAL A 184 24.46 -3.15 13.99
C VAL A 184 24.55 -1.97 13.02
N PRO A 185 24.68 -2.20 11.70
CA PRO A 185 24.72 -1.12 10.72
C PRO A 185 23.44 -0.27 10.73
N GLY A 186 23.62 1.05 10.83
CA GLY A 186 22.52 2.02 10.75
C GLY A 186 21.94 2.22 9.34
N LEU A 187 20.94 3.07 9.25
CA LEU A 187 20.23 3.44 8.03
C LEU A 187 20.85 4.69 7.38
N PRO A 188 21.33 4.57 6.12
CA PRO A 188 21.96 5.69 5.43
C PRO A 188 20.96 6.71 4.88
N SER A 189 19.69 6.34 4.63
CA SER A 189 18.64 7.21 4.09
C SER A 189 17.23 6.67 4.39
N VAL A 190 16.20 7.48 4.10
CA VAL A 190 14.79 7.04 4.17
C VAL A 190 14.46 5.97 3.13
N ALA A 191 15.12 5.95 1.96
CA ALA A 191 14.96 4.85 1.01
C ALA A 191 15.49 3.54 1.60
N ALA A 192 16.63 3.58 2.29
CA ALA A 192 17.19 2.38 2.94
C ALA A 192 16.34 1.86 4.11
N LEU A 193 15.52 2.70 4.75
CA LEU A 193 14.53 2.29 5.75
C LEU A 193 13.41 1.43 5.15
N LEU A 194 13.13 1.60 3.85
CA LEU A 194 12.03 0.94 3.14
C LEU A 194 12.55 -0.08 2.12
N LEU A 195 13.79 -0.53 2.24
CA LEU A 195 14.36 -1.53 1.34
C LEU A 195 14.97 -2.67 2.16
N GLY A 196 14.72 -3.89 1.70
CA GLY A 196 15.34 -5.10 2.24
C GLY A 196 16.67 -5.42 1.58
N ASP A 197 17.18 -6.62 1.90
CA ASP A 197 18.21 -7.27 1.08
C ASP A 197 17.64 -7.62 -0.30
N LEU A 198 16.37 -8.05 -0.32
CA LEU A 198 15.55 -8.12 -1.51
C LEU A 198 14.30 -7.27 -1.31
N THR A 199 14.00 -6.38 -2.24
CA THR A 199 12.73 -5.66 -2.30
C THR A 199 11.89 -6.17 -3.47
N LEU A 200 10.72 -6.69 -3.15
CA LEU A 200 9.68 -7.08 -4.09
C LEU A 200 8.93 -5.82 -4.55
N VAL A 201 9.05 -5.53 -5.83
CA VAL A 201 8.41 -4.43 -6.54
C VAL A 201 7.06 -4.95 -7.03
N THR A 202 6.01 -4.69 -6.26
CA THR A 202 4.69 -5.31 -6.42
C THR A 202 3.84 -4.64 -7.50
N GLU A 203 4.36 -4.45 -8.71
CA GLU A 203 3.63 -3.90 -9.87
C GLU A 203 4.16 -4.48 -11.18
N ALA A 204 3.32 -4.48 -12.22
CA ALA A 204 3.71 -4.87 -13.56
C ALA A 204 4.68 -3.83 -14.18
N PRO A 205 5.83 -4.26 -14.76
CA PRO A 205 6.78 -3.40 -15.46
C PRO A 205 6.15 -2.48 -16.51
N GLU A 206 5.15 -2.98 -17.23
CA GLU A 206 4.41 -2.30 -18.29
C GLU A 206 3.56 -1.13 -17.75
N VAL A 207 3.06 -1.28 -16.52
CA VAL A 207 2.32 -0.22 -15.80
C VAL A 207 3.29 0.78 -15.18
N LEU A 208 4.43 0.31 -14.66
CA LEU A 208 5.50 1.18 -14.14
C LEU A 208 6.14 2.05 -15.23
N GLY A 209 6.18 1.55 -16.47
CA GLY A 209 6.96 2.15 -17.55
C GLY A 209 8.47 1.96 -17.38
N VAL A 210 8.89 0.93 -16.64
CA VAL A 210 10.31 0.57 -16.45
C VAL A 210 10.46 -0.94 -16.67
N PRO A 211 11.30 -1.40 -17.61
CA PRO A 211 11.46 -2.83 -17.89
C PRO A 211 11.91 -3.65 -16.67
N ALA A 212 11.38 -4.86 -16.51
CA ALA A 212 11.75 -5.76 -15.41
C ALA A 212 13.26 -6.03 -15.34
N ALA A 213 13.91 -6.21 -16.50
CA ALA A 213 15.34 -6.44 -16.59
C ALA A 213 16.15 -5.27 -16.02
N GLU A 214 15.67 -4.04 -16.20
CA GLU A 214 16.32 -2.87 -15.64
C GLU A 214 16.13 -2.79 -14.12
N ILE A 215 14.92 -3.04 -13.61
CA ILE A 215 14.67 -3.12 -12.18
C ILE A 215 15.58 -4.18 -11.53
N ALA A 216 15.72 -5.37 -12.16
CA ALA A 216 16.60 -6.43 -11.67
C ALA A 216 18.10 -6.11 -11.80
N ALA A 217 18.48 -5.33 -12.82
CA ALA A 217 19.85 -4.88 -13.03
C ALA A 217 20.25 -3.71 -12.13
N TRP A 218 19.30 -3.01 -11.52
CA TRP A 218 19.58 -1.89 -10.60
C TRP A 218 20.54 -2.32 -9.49
N ARG A 219 21.50 -1.45 -9.18
CA ARG A 219 22.47 -1.66 -8.11
C ARG A 219 22.49 -0.43 -7.19
N PRO A 220 22.62 -0.65 -5.87
CA PRO A 220 22.59 0.43 -4.90
C PRO A 220 23.80 1.36 -5.06
N GLY A 221 23.52 2.66 -5.23
CA GLY A 221 24.52 3.72 -5.09
C GLY A 221 24.69 4.20 -3.64
N ARG A 222 25.19 5.43 -3.48
CA ARG A 222 25.26 6.09 -2.17
C ARG A 222 23.85 6.27 -1.61
N GLY A 223 23.67 5.95 -0.33
CA GLY A 223 22.39 6.12 0.37
C GLY A 223 21.56 4.86 0.52
N TYR A 224 22.05 3.72 0.05
CA TYR A 224 21.40 2.41 0.15
C TYR A 224 22.29 1.40 0.87
N ARG A 225 21.75 0.20 1.13
CA ARG A 225 22.56 -0.95 1.57
C ARG A 225 23.19 -1.62 0.33
N PRO A 226 24.48 -1.96 0.32
CA PRO A 226 25.18 -2.49 -0.86
C PRO A 226 24.58 -3.78 -1.45
N GLU A 227 23.97 -4.60 -0.60
CA GLU A 227 23.43 -5.90 -0.96
C GLU A 227 21.99 -5.82 -1.47
N THR A 228 21.33 -4.67 -1.38
CA THR A 228 19.93 -4.52 -1.81
C THR A 228 19.78 -4.89 -3.29
N ARG A 229 18.77 -5.73 -3.57
CA ARG A 229 18.29 -6.07 -4.92
C ARG A 229 16.81 -5.78 -5.03
N LEU A 230 16.36 -5.51 -6.25
CA LEU A 230 14.96 -5.28 -6.58
C LEU A 230 14.45 -6.39 -7.50
N ARG A 231 13.20 -6.80 -7.35
CA ARG A 231 12.56 -7.73 -8.28
C ARG A 231 11.09 -7.40 -8.46
N CYS A 232 10.68 -7.19 -9.71
CA CYS A 232 9.26 -7.11 -10.04
C CYS A 232 8.59 -8.46 -9.77
N THR A 233 7.49 -8.42 -9.03
CA THR A 233 6.64 -9.60 -8.80
C THR A 233 5.34 -9.50 -9.57
N GLY A 234 4.82 -8.29 -9.78
CA GLY A 234 3.49 -8.04 -10.31
C GLY A 234 2.50 -7.59 -9.24
N PRO A 235 1.24 -7.37 -9.63
CA PRO A 235 0.21 -6.83 -8.75
C PRO A 235 -0.04 -7.75 -7.54
N LEU A 236 -0.13 -7.15 -6.35
CA LEU A 236 -0.35 -7.85 -5.08
C LEU A 236 -1.39 -7.07 -4.27
N TYR A 237 -2.65 -7.48 -4.42
CA TYR A 237 -3.82 -6.81 -3.85
C TYR A 237 -4.76 -7.79 -3.15
N ALA A 238 -5.56 -7.25 -2.23
CA ALA A 238 -6.39 -8.05 -1.33
C ALA A 238 -7.58 -8.70 -2.04
N LYS A 239 -7.71 -10.03 -1.91
CA LYS A 239 -8.95 -10.76 -2.21
C LYS A 239 -9.58 -11.21 -0.90
N LEU A 240 -10.34 -10.29 -0.27
CA LEU A 240 -10.98 -10.55 1.02
C LEU A 240 -11.93 -11.75 0.91
N PRO A 241 -11.75 -12.83 1.70
CA PRO A 241 -12.56 -14.04 1.60
C PRO A 241 -13.91 -13.89 2.32
N VAL A 242 -14.58 -12.75 2.13
CA VAL A 242 -15.87 -12.44 2.74
C VAL A 242 -16.92 -12.24 1.63
N PRO A 243 -18.13 -12.82 1.76
CA PRO A 243 -19.18 -12.59 0.78
C PRO A 243 -19.67 -11.14 0.84
N LEU A 244 -20.32 -10.71 -0.24
CA LEU A 244 -21.01 -9.43 -0.22
C LEU A 244 -22.27 -9.51 0.64
N PRO A 245 -22.56 -8.48 1.45
CA PRO A 245 -23.85 -8.39 2.15
C PRO A 245 -25.01 -8.41 1.16
N ALA A 246 -26.10 -9.11 1.51
CA ALA A 246 -27.26 -9.28 0.62
C ALA A 246 -27.87 -7.95 0.15
N GLU A 247 -27.86 -6.92 1.00
CA GLU A 247 -28.29 -5.57 0.63
C GLU A 247 -27.39 -4.93 -0.42
N THR A 248 -26.07 -5.06 -0.26
CA THR A 248 -25.10 -4.59 -1.26
C THR A 248 -25.25 -5.35 -2.57
N GLU A 249 -25.48 -6.66 -2.52
CA GLU A 249 -25.71 -7.47 -3.71
C GLU A 249 -26.98 -7.03 -4.46
N ARG A 250 -28.08 -6.79 -3.74
CA ARG A 250 -29.32 -6.24 -4.31
C ARG A 250 -29.10 -4.87 -4.94
N PHE A 251 -28.39 -3.98 -4.25
CA PHE A 251 -28.02 -2.69 -4.81
C PHE A 251 -27.25 -2.90 -6.11
N LEU A 252 -26.14 -3.65 -6.11
CA LEU A 252 -25.30 -3.88 -7.29
C LEU A 252 -26.04 -4.47 -8.50
N ALA A 253 -27.14 -5.20 -8.30
CA ALA A 253 -27.96 -5.77 -9.38
C ALA A 253 -28.85 -4.76 -10.12
N GLU A 254 -29.09 -3.58 -9.56
CA GLU A 254 -29.91 -2.54 -10.20
C GLU A 254 -29.21 -1.97 -11.45
N PRO A 255 -29.97 -1.51 -12.47
CA PRO A 255 -29.39 -0.94 -13.68
C PRO A 255 -28.86 0.50 -13.47
N GLY A 256 -28.00 0.94 -14.39
CA GLY A 256 -27.50 2.31 -14.50
C GLY A 256 -26.08 2.50 -13.97
N PRO A 257 -25.46 3.67 -14.23
CA PRO A 257 -24.06 3.91 -13.90
C PRO A 257 -23.79 3.79 -12.41
N LEU A 258 -22.76 3.02 -12.04
CA LEU A 258 -22.36 2.80 -10.65
C LEU A 258 -21.01 3.44 -10.34
N VAL A 259 -20.97 4.30 -9.33
CA VAL A 259 -19.74 4.83 -8.73
C VAL A 259 -19.48 4.14 -7.40
N TYR A 260 -18.32 3.50 -7.28
CA TYR A 260 -17.88 2.89 -6.03
C TYR A 260 -16.93 3.83 -5.28
N VAL A 261 -17.31 4.29 -4.10
CA VAL A 261 -16.53 5.20 -3.25
C VAL A 261 -15.88 4.41 -2.11
N ALA A 262 -14.56 4.27 -2.18
CA ALA A 262 -13.72 3.57 -1.20
C ALA A 262 -12.45 4.37 -0.91
N ILE A 263 -12.63 5.58 -0.36
CA ILE A 263 -11.53 6.43 0.12
C ILE A 263 -11.16 5.95 1.53
N THR A 264 -10.57 4.75 1.60
CA THR A 264 -10.15 4.15 2.86
C THR A 264 -9.02 4.98 3.49
N SER A 265 -8.99 5.07 4.82
CA SER A 265 -8.00 5.85 5.59
C SER A 265 -8.15 7.38 5.48
N SER A 266 -9.32 7.89 5.08
CA SER A 266 -9.67 9.31 5.20
C SER A 266 -10.50 9.60 6.46
N GLY A 267 -10.76 10.88 6.72
CA GLY A 267 -11.84 11.27 7.63
C GLY A 267 -13.22 11.08 6.98
N SER A 268 -14.26 10.93 7.80
CA SER A 268 -15.66 10.82 7.33
C SER A 268 -16.13 12.05 6.55
N ALA A 269 -15.61 13.24 6.89
CA ALA A 269 -15.92 14.49 6.19
C ALA A 269 -15.59 14.42 4.69
N LEU A 270 -14.41 13.90 4.32
CA LEU A 270 -14.02 13.77 2.92
C LEU A 270 -14.95 12.83 2.15
N VAL A 271 -15.35 11.71 2.76
CA VAL A 271 -16.29 10.77 2.12
C VAL A 271 -17.63 11.46 1.87
N ARG A 272 -18.12 12.23 2.85
CA ARG A 272 -19.37 13.00 2.74
C ARG A 272 -19.30 14.03 1.61
N ASP A 273 -18.20 14.79 1.53
CA ASP A 273 -17.99 15.80 0.48
C ASP A 273 -17.97 15.18 -0.91
N VAL A 274 -17.27 14.05 -1.06
CA VAL A 274 -17.20 13.28 -2.31
C VAL A 274 -18.57 12.74 -2.70
N VAL A 275 -19.29 12.10 -1.78
CA VAL A 275 -20.65 11.60 -2.05
C VAL A 275 -21.58 12.74 -2.45
N ALA A 276 -21.56 13.86 -1.73
CA ALA A 276 -22.37 15.03 -2.04
C ALA A 276 -22.07 15.59 -3.45
N ALA A 277 -20.81 15.65 -3.85
CA ALA A 277 -20.39 16.10 -5.17
C ALA A 277 -20.71 15.12 -6.30
N LEU A 278 -20.89 13.83 -6.01
CA LEU A 278 -21.28 12.81 -6.99
C LEU A 278 -22.80 12.72 -7.20
N ARG A 279 -23.62 13.09 -6.20
CA ARG A 279 -25.10 13.03 -6.28
C ARG A 279 -25.69 13.71 -7.55
N PRO A 280 -25.22 14.89 -7.99
CA PRO A 280 -25.77 15.56 -9.19
C PRO A 280 -25.60 14.77 -10.49
N LEU A 281 -24.72 13.77 -10.54
CA LEU A 281 -24.54 12.92 -11.72
C LEU A 281 -25.72 11.98 -11.94
N GLY A 282 -26.58 11.79 -10.95
CA GLY A 282 -27.64 10.80 -10.99
C GLY A 282 -27.13 9.36 -11.02
N ALA A 283 -25.82 9.12 -10.88
CA ALA A 283 -25.26 7.78 -10.77
C ALA A 283 -25.67 7.13 -9.44
N ARG A 284 -25.68 5.80 -9.43
CA ARG A 284 -25.79 5.01 -8.21
C ARG A 284 -24.44 5.05 -7.49
N ILE A 285 -24.43 5.22 -6.18
CA ILE A 285 -23.21 5.39 -5.38
C ILE A 285 -23.18 4.30 -4.31
N LEU A 286 -22.18 3.42 -4.39
CA LEU A 286 -21.89 2.45 -3.34
C LEU A 286 -20.71 2.96 -2.50
N VAL A 287 -20.91 3.15 -1.20
CA VAL A 287 -19.88 3.65 -0.28
C VAL A 287 -19.37 2.50 0.58
N ALA A 288 -18.06 2.28 0.59
CA ALA A 288 -17.40 1.45 1.59
C ALA A 288 -17.00 2.31 2.79
N ALA A 289 -17.84 2.31 3.83
CA ALA A 289 -17.64 3.14 5.01
C ALA A 289 -16.51 2.63 5.92
N THR A 290 -16.15 1.34 5.83
CA THR A 290 -15.14 0.69 6.67
C THR A 290 -15.44 0.82 8.16
N VAL A 291 -14.79 1.77 8.86
CA VAL A 291 -14.93 2.04 10.29
C VAL A 291 -15.79 3.28 10.59
N HIS A 292 -16.25 3.99 9.56
CA HIS A 292 -17.00 5.24 9.74
C HIS A 292 -18.51 5.00 9.85
N GLU A 293 -19.15 5.72 10.76
CA GLU A 293 -20.62 5.80 10.81
C GLU A 293 -21.12 6.80 9.75
N LEU A 294 -21.55 6.26 8.61
CA LEU A 294 -22.03 7.01 7.44
C LEU A 294 -23.44 6.58 7.01
N GLY A 295 -24.17 5.85 7.86
CA GLY A 295 -25.48 5.28 7.52
C GLY A 295 -26.53 6.32 7.16
N ASP A 296 -26.36 7.56 7.60
CA ASP A 296 -27.21 8.71 7.26
C ASP A 296 -27.09 9.15 5.79
N LEU A 297 -26.05 8.68 5.06
CA LEU A 297 -25.93 8.94 3.63
C LEU A 297 -26.82 8.04 2.75
N ASN A 298 -27.39 6.97 3.31
CA ASN A 298 -28.26 6.03 2.59
C ASN A 298 -29.47 6.75 1.98
N GLY A 299 -29.91 6.29 0.81
CA GLY A 299 -31.11 6.74 0.12
C GLY A 299 -31.26 6.07 -1.24
N ASP A 300 -32.22 6.52 -2.05
CA ASP A 300 -32.64 5.84 -3.29
C ASP A 300 -31.49 5.47 -4.26
N ARG A 301 -30.42 6.29 -4.31
CA ARG A 301 -29.25 6.07 -5.18
C ARG A 301 -27.95 5.91 -4.43
N VAL A 302 -27.97 5.85 -3.10
CA VAL A 302 -26.77 5.75 -2.27
C VAL A 302 -26.93 4.59 -1.29
N HIS A 303 -26.04 3.60 -1.40
CA HIS A 303 -25.96 2.50 -0.45
C HIS A 303 -24.63 2.56 0.30
N VAL A 304 -24.69 2.48 1.62
CA VAL A 304 -23.52 2.50 2.50
C VAL A 304 -23.31 1.11 3.08
N GLY A 305 -22.21 0.46 2.71
CA GLY A 305 -21.75 -0.79 3.30
C GLY A 305 -20.60 -0.57 4.29
N GLY A 306 -20.33 -1.58 5.13
CA GLY A 306 -19.18 -1.59 6.05
C GLY A 306 -17.86 -1.88 5.32
N VAL A 307 -17.17 -2.94 5.74
CA VAL A 307 -16.03 -3.48 4.98
C VAL A 307 -16.57 -4.26 3.79
N LEU A 308 -16.26 -3.82 2.57
CA LEU A 308 -16.70 -4.47 1.33
C LEU A 308 -15.52 -5.14 0.62
N PRO A 309 -15.71 -6.36 0.06
CA PRO A 309 -14.71 -7.00 -0.78
C PRO A 309 -14.59 -6.28 -2.13
N SER A 310 -13.71 -5.28 -2.23
CA SER A 310 -13.57 -4.43 -3.43
C SER A 310 -13.37 -5.21 -4.73
N HIS A 311 -12.67 -6.34 -4.69
CA HIS A 311 -12.47 -7.23 -5.84
C HIS A 311 -13.77 -7.87 -6.39
N LEU A 312 -14.86 -7.90 -5.60
CA LEU A 312 -16.19 -8.34 -6.04
C LEU A 312 -17.11 -7.18 -6.44
N VAL A 313 -16.74 -5.95 -6.05
CA VAL A 313 -17.51 -4.72 -6.30
C VAL A 313 -17.02 -4.01 -7.56
N MET A 314 -15.72 -3.77 -7.67
CA MET A 314 -15.12 -3.00 -8.76
C MET A 314 -15.43 -3.55 -10.16
N PRO A 315 -15.49 -4.88 -10.40
CA PRO A 315 -15.91 -5.42 -11.70
C PRO A 315 -17.32 -5.01 -12.15
N ARG A 316 -18.16 -4.57 -11.21
CA ARG A 316 -19.54 -4.10 -11.46
C ARG A 316 -19.68 -2.59 -11.43
N ALA A 317 -18.60 -1.86 -11.17
CA ALA A 317 -18.59 -0.40 -11.12
C ALA A 317 -18.16 0.21 -12.47
N ASP A 318 -18.67 1.41 -12.74
CA ASP A 318 -18.27 2.24 -13.87
C ASP A 318 -17.15 3.21 -13.55
N LEU A 319 -17.03 3.58 -12.28
CA LEU A 319 -15.95 4.40 -11.77
C LEU A 319 -15.68 4.02 -10.32
N ALA A 320 -14.42 3.80 -9.98
CA ALA A 320 -13.98 3.72 -8.60
C ALA A 320 -13.41 5.06 -8.14
N VAL A 321 -13.80 5.53 -6.95
CA VAL A 321 -13.25 6.71 -6.29
C VAL A 321 -12.50 6.26 -5.04
N THR A 322 -11.18 6.48 -4.98
CA THR A 322 -10.35 5.96 -3.88
C THR A 322 -9.29 6.97 -3.45
N ALA A 323 -8.64 6.72 -2.31
CA ALA A 323 -7.47 7.49 -1.90
C ALA A 323 -6.25 7.29 -2.82
N GLY A 324 -6.23 6.24 -3.66
CA GLY A 324 -5.07 5.91 -4.49
C GLY A 324 -4.02 5.02 -3.81
N GLY A 325 -4.36 4.37 -2.68
CA GLY A 325 -3.51 3.32 -2.11
C GLY A 325 -3.33 2.18 -3.11
N GLN A 326 -2.11 1.65 -3.22
CA GLN A 326 -1.74 0.72 -4.28
C GLN A 326 -2.67 -0.50 -4.37
N GLY A 327 -3.09 -1.10 -3.25
CA GLY A 327 -4.02 -2.23 -3.27
C GLY A 327 -5.37 -1.89 -3.93
N SER A 328 -5.92 -0.70 -3.66
CA SER A 328 -7.16 -0.24 -4.29
C SER A 328 -6.97 0.09 -5.76
N VAL A 329 -5.84 0.70 -6.11
CA VAL A 329 -5.47 0.99 -7.51
C VAL A 329 -5.37 -0.32 -8.29
N GLN A 330 -4.63 -1.29 -7.78
CA GLN A 330 -4.46 -2.60 -8.42
C GLN A 330 -5.76 -3.38 -8.50
N THR A 331 -6.62 -3.31 -7.47
CA THR A 331 -7.95 -3.94 -7.53
C THR A 331 -8.80 -3.35 -8.64
N ALA A 332 -8.77 -2.02 -8.83
CA ALA A 332 -9.51 -1.35 -9.89
C ALA A 332 -8.96 -1.72 -11.27
N MET A 333 -7.64 -1.72 -11.43
CA MET A 333 -7.00 -2.09 -12.69
C MET A 333 -7.22 -3.57 -13.03
N ALA A 334 -7.10 -4.48 -12.07
CA ALA A 334 -7.44 -5.90 -12.24
C ALA A 334 -8.91 -6.13 -12.58
N ALA A 335 -9.81 -5.22 -12.20
CA ALA A 335 -11.22 -5.29 -12.55
C ALA A 335 -11.53 -4.69 -13.94
N GLY A 336 -10.59 -3.95 -14.55
CA GLY A 336 -10.86 -3.15 -15.75
C GLY A 336 -11.72 -1.91 -15.45
N THR A 337 -11.62 -1.37 -14.23
CA THR A 337 -12.45 -0.28 -13.73
C THR A 337 -11.67 1.04 -13.71
N PRO A 338 -12.16 2.09 -14.38
CA PRO A 338 -11.58 3.44 -14.28
C PRO A 338 -11.46 3.94 -12.84
N LEU A 339 -10.41 4.73 -12.57
CA LEU A 339 -10.11 5.19 -11.22
C LEU A 339 -10.01 6.73 -11.12
N LEU A 340 -10.83 7.32 -10.27
CA LEU A 340 -10.69 8.70 -9.82
C LEU A 340 -10.07 8.74 -8.42
N GLY A 341 -8.85 9.27 -8.31
CA GLY A 341 -8.10 9.34 -7.07
C GLY A 341 -8.29 10.64 -6.28
N VAL A 342 -8.27 10.54 -4.96
CA VAL A 342 -8.14 11.65 -4.02
C VAL A 342 -6.95 11.39 -3.07
N PRO A 343 -5.70 11.66 -3.50
CA PRO A 343 -4.52 11.30 -2.75
C PRO A 343 -4.39 12.10 -1.45
N LEU A 344 -4.06 11.38 -0.39
CA LEU A 344 -3.80 11.87 0.97
C LEU A 344 -2.31 11.75 1.35
N GLN A 345 -1.56 10.90 0.64
CA GLN A 345 -0.15 10.61 0.89
C GLN A 345 0.66 10.61 -0.41
N MET A 346 1.97 10.84 -0.29
CA MET A 346 2.88 10.90 -1.45
C MET A 346 2.92 9.60 -2.26
N GLU A 347 2.81 8.45 -1.60
CA GLU A 347 2.75 7.15 -2.26
C GLU A 347 1.49 7.02 -3.13
N GLN A 348 0.38 7.59 -2.67
CA GLN A 348 -0.90 7.56 -3.39
C GLN A 348 -0.89 8.49 -4.61
N ASP A 349 -0.29 9.68 -4.50
CA ASP A 349 -0.08 10.58 -5.65
C ASP A 349 0.58 9.86 -6.81
N LEU A 350 1.56 9.03 -6.47
CA LEU A 350 2.42 8.33 -7.39
C LEU A 350 1.75 7.11 -8.01
N ASN A 351 1.01 6.30 -7.25
CA ASN A 351 0.19 5.23 -7.83
C ASN A 351 -0.84 5.80 -8.82
N LEU A 352 -1.50 6.90 -8.45
CA LEU A 352 -2.48 7.55 -9.31
C LEU A 352 -1.84 8.12 -10.58
N ALA A 353 -0.61 8.63 -10.49
CA ALA A 353 0.15 9.08 -11.66
C ALA A 353 0.46 7.94 -12.64
N LEU A 354 0.66 6.70 -12.17
CA LEU A 354 0.88 5.54 -13.06
C LEU A 354 -0.35 5.25 -13.91
N VAL A 355 -1.52 5.14 -13.29
CA VAL A 355 -2.78 4.87 -14.01
C VAL A 355 -3.24 6.06 -14.85
N GLU A 356 -2.95 7.29 -14.42
CA GLU A 356 -3.23 8.50 -15.19
C GLU A 356 -2.41 8.55 -16.49
N ARG A 357 -1.11 8.18 -16.44
CA ARG A 357 -0.25 8.09 -17.63
C ARG A 357 -0.72 7.05 -18.64
N ARG A 358 -1.33 5.98 -18.17
CA ARG A 358 -1.95 4.94 -19.01
C ARG A 358 -3.34 5.34 -19.52
N GLY A 359 -3.90 6.45 -19.06
CA GLY A 359 -5.23 6.91 -19.46
C GLY A 359 -6.39 6.24 -18.73
N ALA A 360 -6.12 5.36 -17.75
CA ALA A 360 -7.14 4.61 -16.99
C ALA A 360 -7.71 5.40 -15.80
N GLY A 361 -7.11 6.55 -15.46
CA GLY A 361 -7.53 7.32 -14.31
C GLY A 361 -7.22 8.81 -14.36
N ARG A 362 -7.76 9.51 -13.36
CA ARG A 362 -7.51 10.92 -13.04
C ARG A 362 -7.42 11.04 -11.53
N TRP A 363 -6.93 12.17 -11.05
CA TRP A 363 -6.97 12.48 -9.63
C TRP A 363 -7.25 13.96 -9.38
N ILE A 364 -7.72 14.24 -8.18
CA ILE A 364 -7.99 15.58 -7.68
C ILE A 364 -7.41 15.71 -6.28
N ALA A 365 -6.78 16.86 -5.99
CA ALA A 365 -6.24 17.09 -4.65
C ALA A 365 -7.39 17.10 -3.62
N GLU A 366 -7.14 16.60 -2.41
CA GLU A 366 -8.12 16.55 -1.32
C GLU A 366 -8.86 17.89 -1.11
N ARG A 367 -8.12 19.00 -1.10
CA ARG A 367 -8.70 20.35 -0.95
C ARG A 367 -9.67 20.78 -2.06
N ASP A 368 -9.66 20.08 -3.19
CA ASP A 368 -10.51 20.34 -4.35
C ASP A 368 -11.52 19.21 -4.55
N ALA A 369 -11.49 18.17 -3.70
CA ALA A 369 -12.33 16.97 -3.80
C ALA A 369 -13.76 17.21 -3.28
N HIS A 370 -14.32 18.36 -3.61
CA HIS A 370 -15.67 18.78 -3.28
C HIS A 370 -16.25 19.64 -4.42
N GLY A 371 -17.57 19.74 -4.46
CA GLY A 371 -18.28 20.64 -5.36
C GLY A 371 -18.09 20.33 -6.87
N PRO A 372 -18.28 21.34 -7.74
CA PRO A 372 -18.48 21.14 -9.18
C PRO A 372 -17.30 20.55 -9.94
N ARG A 373 -16.07 20.70 -9.42
CA ARG A 373 -14.87 20.20 -10.08
C ARG A 373 -14.79 18.68 -10.02
N LEU A 374 -15.10 18.08 -8.87
CA LEU A 374 -15.22 16.63 -8.74
C LEU A 374 -16.36 16.11 -9.60
N THR A 375 -17.53 16.76 -9.57
CA THR A 375 -18.70 16.40 -10.39
C THR A 375 -18.34 16.37 -11.88
N THR A 376 -17.74 17.44 -12.39
CA THR A 376 -17.36 17.56 -13.80
C THR A 376 -16.37 16.46 -14.19
N LEU A 377 -15.34 16.21 -13.36
CA LEU A 377 -14.32 15.22 -13.65
C LEU A 377 -14.89 13.80 -13.65
N ALA A 378 -15.68 13.44 -12.63
CA ALA A 378 -16.33 12.14 -12.55
C ALA A 378 -17.33 11.92 -13.70
N GLY A 379 -18.13 12.95 -14.03
CA GLY A 379 -19.05 12.91 -15.17
C GLY A 379 -18.33 12.70 -16.51
N ALA A 380 -17.21 13.40 -16.72
CA ALA A 380 -16.39 13.20 -17.92
C ALA A 380 -15.79 11.79 -18.00
N MET A 381 -15.37 11.22 -16.87
CA MET A 381 -14.85 9.85 -16.83
C MET A 381 -15.93 8.80 -17.10
N LEU A 382 -17.13 8.98 -16.55
CA LEU A 382 -18.28 8.10 -16.79
C LEU A 382 -18.77 8.19 -18.25
N GLY A 383 -18.66 9.37 -18.88
CA GLY A 383 -19.10 9.60 -20.26
C GLY A 383 -18.09 9.22 -21.35
N ASP A 384 -16.83 8.96 -21.00
CA ASP A 384 -15.76 8.69 -21.97
C ASP A 384 -15.22 7.26 -21.84
N GLY A 385 -15.65 6.39 -22.75
CA GLY A 385 -15.25 4.98 -22.77
C GLY A 385 -13.74 4.74 -22.95
N ARG A 386 -12.93 5.76 -23.26
CA ARG A 386 -11.46 5.62 -23.30
C ARG A 386 -10.88 5.24 -21.95
N TYR A 387 -11.44 5.72 -20.84
CA TYR A 387 -10.95 5.37 -19.51
C TYR A 387 -11.16 3.88 -19.22
N ARG A 388 -12.32 3.32 -19.60
CA ARG A 388 -12.61 1.89 -19.43
C ARG A 388 -11.69 1.04 -20.27
N ARG A 389 -11.52 1.37 -21.57
CA ARG A 389 -10.57 0.65 -22.44
C ARG A 389 -9.15 0.65 -21.89
N ALA A 390 -8.66 1.79 -21.42
CA ALA A 390 -7.33 1.88 -20.81
C ALA A 390 -7.20 1.05 -19.52
N ALA A 391 -8.26 0.97 -18.70
CA ALA A 391 -8.27 0.11 -17.52
C ALA A 391 -8.30 -1.39 -17.92
N GLU A 392 -9.04 -1.76 -18.96
CA GLU A 392 -9.08 -3.11 -19.52
C GLU A 392 -7.73 -3.55 -20.11
N GLU A 393 -7.00 -2.65 -20.78
CA GLU A 393 -5.63 -2.92 -21.23
C GLU A 393 -4.68 -3.23 -20.06
N ILE A 394 -4.85 -2.57 -18.92
CA ILE A 394 -4.07 -2.89 -17.71
C ILE A 394 -4.52 -4.22 -17.12
N ARG A 395 -5.84 -4.52 -17.12
CA ARG A 395 -6.35 -5.83 -16.69
C ARG A 395 -5.71 -6.95 -17.49
N GLU A 396 -5.63 -6.84 -18.81
CA GLU A 396 -5.01 -7.84 -19.68
C GLU A 396 -3.54 -8.09 -19.31
N ILE A 397 -2.80 -7.05 -18.94
CA ILE A 397 -1.43 -7.19 -18.42
C ILE A 397 -1.44 -7.97 -17.10
N TYR A 398 -2.34 -7.63 -16.18
CA TYR A 398 -2.42 -8.26 -14.86
C TYR A 398 -2.85 -9.73 -14.92
N ASP A 399 -3.77 -10.08 -15.80
CA ASP A 399 -4.28 -11.45 -15.96
C ASP A 399 -3.17 -12.45 -16.32
N GLY A 400 -2.10 -11.98 -16.98
CA GLY A 400 -0.92 -12.77 -17.30
C GLY A 400 0.14 -12.90 -16.20
N ILE A 401 -0.07 -12.31 -15.02
CA ILE A 401 0.96 -12.18 -13.98
C ILE A 401 0.50 -12.79 -12.65
N ASP A 402 1.17 -13.85 -12.22
CA ASP A 402 1.03 -14.41 -10.86
C ASP A 402 1.88 -13.62 -9.85
N GLY A 403 1.37 -12.47 -9.40
CA GLY A 403 2.02 -11.59 -8.43
C GLY A 403 2.45 -12.30 -7.12
N PRO A 404 1.50 -12.93 -6.40
CA PRO A 404 1.81 -13.71 -5.19
C PRO A 404 2.83 -14.81 -5.44
N GLY A 405 2.70 -15.55 -6.54
CA GLY A 405 3.61 -16.63 -6.85
C GLY A 405 5.02 -16.16 -7.18
N ASN A 406 5.17 -15.15 -8.01
CA ASN A 406 6.45 -14.52 -8.31
C ASN A 406 7.13 -13.98 -7.04
N ALA A 407 6.35 -13.44 -6.11
CA ALA A 407 6.85 -13.01 -4.81
C ALA A 407 7.39 -14.20 -4.00
N ALA A 408 6.63 -15.30 -3.91
CA ALA A 408 7.07 -16.50 -3.23
C ALA A 408 8.33 -17.10 -3.87
N ASP A 409 8.41 -17.19 -5.20
CA ASP A 409 9.59 -17.69 -5.92
C ASP A 409 10.83 -16.81 -5.67
N ALA A 410 10.65 -15.48 -5.62
CA ALA A 410 11.73 -14.55 -5.32
C ALA A 410 12.21 -14.66 -3.86
N ILE A 411 11.30 -14.91 -2.91
CA ILE A 411 11.63 -15.16 -1.50
C ILE A 411 12.44 -16.47 -1.35
N LEU A 412 12.04 -17.52 -2.06
CA LEU A 412 12.69 -18.84 -2.00
C LEU A 412 14.06 -18.87 -2.69
N CYS A 413 14.29 -17.99 -3.68
CA CYS A 413 15.60 -17.84 -4.29
C CYS A 413 16.63 -17.32 -3.28
N ASN A 414 17.65 -18.13 -2.97
CA ASN A 414 18.78 -17.76 -2.10
C ASN A 414 19.94 -17.07 -2.84
N THR A 415 19.83 -16.88 -4.15
CA THR A 415 20.95 -16.41 -5.00
C THR A 415 20.86 -14.90 -5.22
N PHE A 416 21.52 -14.06 -4.39
CA PHE A 416 21.71 -12.62 -4.66
C PHE A 416 22.94 -12.00 -4.01
#